data_AF-A0A7K3PW54-F1
#
_entry.id   AF-A0A7K3PW54-F1
#
_cell.length_a   1.000
_cell.length_b   1.000
_cell.length_c   1.000
_cell.angle_alpha   90.00
_cell.angle_beta   90.00
_cell.angle_gamma   90.00
#
_symmetry.space_group_name_H-M   'P 1'
#
loop_
_entity.id
_entity.type
_entity.pdbx_description
1 polymer ?
#
loop_
_entity_poly.entity_id
_entity_poly.type
_entity_poly.pdbx_seq_one_letter_code
_entity_poly.pdbx_strand_id
1 'polypeptide(L)'
;MPQRTAQPRSAAGSCPPDVTVMRETVRLLLAPDAAVPPPAELDALTGLLRGHLAVLAPDVAALAARLPEDDVPRYCALACVGEAGGKLRAGPGTGKDAAVRYARKLARSLAALCDHYDSLTAQRDEPDPGTAYRRLLEHGAACGSCRAVDEMGSNAGVSCGTRDQLHDAYRKARRAASTA
;
A
#
# COMPACT_ATOMS: atom_id res chain seq x y z
N MET A 1 36.39 25.20 2.21
CA MET A 1 36.10 23.75 2.13
C MET A 1 34.70 23.50 2.69
N PRO A 2 33.72 23.09 1.88
CA PRO A 2 32.37 22.87 2.40
C PRO A 2 32.28 21.50 3.09
N GLN A 3 31.90 21.51 4.37
CA GLN A 3 31.67 20.30 5.16
C GLN A 3 30.42 19.60 4.65
N ARG A 4 30.61 18.38 4.13
CA ARG A 4 29.55 17.46 3.73
C ARG A 4 28.91 16.90 5.01
N THR A 5 27.77 17.45 5.41
CA THR A 5 26.95 16.86 6.48
C THR A 5 26.45 15.49 6.03
N ALA A 6 26.80 14.45 6.79
CA ALA A 6 26.35 13.08 6.56
C ALA A 6 24.82 12.99 6.72
N GLN A 7 24.15 12.55 5.67
CA GLN A 7 22.72 12.24 5.69
C GLN A 7 22.49 11.05 6.64
N PRO A 8 21.52 11.11 7.57
CA PRO A 8 21.18 9.96 8.38
C PRO A 8 20.73 8.82 7.47
N ARG A 9 21.40 7.68 7.59
CA ARG A 9 21.01 6.43 6.94
C ARG A 9 19.59 6.10 7.42
N SER A 10 18.61 6.16 6.53
CA SER A 10 17.29 5.59 6.76
C SER A 10 17.48 4.13 7.19
N ALA A 11 17.04 3.80 8.40
CA ALA A 11 16.97 2.43 8.89
C ALA A 11 15.93 1.68 8.06
N ALA A 12 16.35 1.14 6.92
CA ALA A 12 15.56 0.24 6.10
C ALA A 12 15.51 -1.12 6.82
N GLY A 13 14.48 -1.26 7.65
CA GLY A 13 14.19 -2.47 8.41
C GLY A 13 12.95 -2.30 9.31
N SER A 14 11.98 -1.47 8.92
CA SER A 14 10.70 -1.43 9.63
C SER A 14 9.91 -2.69 9.30
N CYS A 15 9.45 -3.38 10.34
CA CYS A 15 8.34 -4.32 10.23
C CYS A 15 7.17 -3.60 9.53
N PRO A 16 6.44 -4.26 8.60
CA PRO A 16 5.25 -3.66 8.01
C PRO A 16 4.32 -3.09 9.09
N PRO A 17 3.71 -1.92 8.87
CA PRO A 17 2.76 -1.36 9.81
C PRO A 17 1.61 -2.35 10.08
N ASP A 18 1.24 -2.51 11.35
CA ASP A 18 0.12 -3.36 11.74
C ASP A 18 -1.21 -2.64 11.47
N VAL A 19 -1.67 -2.75 10.23
CA VAL A 19 -2.91 -2.13 9.76
C VAL A 19 -4.14 -2.69 10.51
N THR A 20 -4.07 -3.93 11.00
CA THR A 20 -5.15 -4.55 11.78
C THR A 20 -5.36 -3.78 13.09
N VAL A 21 -4.30 -3.60 13.87
CA VAL A 21 -4.33 -2.84 15.12
C VAL A 21 -4.76 -1.38 14.89
N MET A 22 -4.29 -0.77 13.79
CA MET A 22 -4.70 0.60 13.43
C MET A 22 -6.21 0.68 13.17
N ARG A 23 -6.78 -0.30 12.44
CA ARG A 23 -8.23 -0.36 12.16
C ARG A 23 -9.04 -0.61 13.42
N GLU A 24 -8.56 -1.45 14.33
CA GLU A 24 -9.19 -1.65 15.65
C GLU A 24 -9.23 -0.34 16.45
N THR A 25 -8.11 0.40 16.47
CA THR A 25 -8.02 1.71 17.11
C THR A 25 -9.01 2.71 16.51
N VAL A 26 -9.17 2.71 15.18
CA VAL A 26 -10.17 3.55 14.49
C VAL A 26 -11.59 3.22 14.93
N ARG A 27 -11.92 1.92 15.07
CA ARG A 27 -13.27 1.46 15.45
C ARG A 27 -13.69 1.97 16.82
N LEU A 28 -12.75 2.14 17.76
CA LEU A 28 -13.04 2.71 19.09
C LEU A 28 -13.71 4.09 19.05
N LEU A 29 -13.56 4.86 17.97
CA LEU A 29 -14.17 6.21 17.82
C LEU A 29 -15.23 6.32 16.72
N LEU A 30 -15.22 5.40 15.75
CA LEU A 30 -16.03 5.48 14.54
C LEU A 30 -17.04 4.34 14.38
N ALA A 31 -17.05 3.33 15.24
CA ALA A 31 -18.11 2.32 15.21
C ALA A 31 -19.50 2.98 15.42
N PRO A 32 -20.57 2.44 14.81
CA PRO A 32 -21.92 3.02 14.92
C PRO A 32 -22.40 3.22 16.37
N ASP A 33 -21.94 2.37 17.27
CA ASP A 33 -22.25 2.31 18.69
C ASP A 33 -21.12 2.87 19.59
N ALA A 34 -20.09 3.51 19.00
CA ALA A 34 -18.97 4.05 19.75
C ALA A 34 -19.41 5.18 20.70
N ALA A 35 -19.34 4.90 22.01
CA ALA A 35 -19.52 5.90 23.05
C ALA A 35 -18.36 6.92 23.04
N VAL A 36 -18.62 8.12 23.56
CA VAL A 36 -17.56 9.13 23.73
C VAL A 36 -16.67 8.71 24.92
N PRO A 37 -15.36 8.47 24.72
CA PRO A 37 -14.49 8.09 25.82
C PRO A 37 -14.38 9.20 26.88
N PRO A 38 -14.12 8.86 28.15
CA PRO A 38 -13.77 9.84 29.17
C PRO A 38 -12.50 10.62 28.77
N PRO A 39 -12.31 11.85 29.29
CA PRO A 39 -11.26 12.76 28.81
C PRO A 39 -9.85 12.16 28.76
N ALA A 40 -9.42 11.45 29.82
CA ALA A 40 -8.09 10.85 29.86
C ALA A 40 -7.89 9.74 28.81
N GLU A 41 -8.93 8.95 28.55
CA GLU A 41 -8.90 7.91 27.52
C GLU A 41 -8.94 8.52 26.12
N LEU A 42 -9.71 9.60 25.92
CA LEU A 42 -9.74 10.33 24.66
C LEU A 42 -8.37 10.93 24.32
N ASP A 43 -7.65 11.48 25.32
CA ASP A 43 -6.31 12.02 25.13
C ASP A 43 -5.31 10.92 24.77
N ALA A 44 -5.36 9.78 25.48
CA ALA A 44 -4.53 8.62 25.17
C ALA A 44 -4.80 8.08 23.75
N LEU A 45 -6.07 7.94 23.38
CA LEU A 45 -6.49 7.47 22.07
C LEU A 45 -6.10 8.46 20.96
N THR A 46 -6.20 9.76 21.23
CA THR A 46 -5.70 10.80 20.30
C THR A 46 -4.20 10.70 20.11
N GLY A 47 -3.43 10.46 21.19
CA GLY A 47 -2.00 10.20 21.12
C GLY A 47 -1.67 8.98 20.25
N LEU A 48 -2.40 7.88 20.46
CA LEU A 48 -2.24 6.64 19.69
C LEU A 48 -2.53 6.84 18.19
N LEU A 49 -3.63 7.52 17.85
CA LEU A 49 -3.97 7.87 16.47
C LEU A 49 -2.88 8.72 15.81
N ARG A 50 -2.31 9.69 16.53
CA ARG A 50 -1.20 10.51 16.02
C ARG A 50 0.04 9.66 15.76
N GLY A 51 0.35 8.73 16.64
CA GLY A 51 1.44 7.77 16.47
C GLY A 51 1.24 6.88 15.24
N HIS A 52 0.06 6.28 15.09
CA HIS A 52 -0.27 5.46 13.92
C HIS A 52 -0.19 6.25 12.60
N LEU A 53 -0.69 7.49 12.57
CA LEU A 53 -0.57 8.35 11.39
C LEU A 53 0.89 8.69 11.07
N ALA A 54 1.73 8.94 12.08
CA ALA A 54 3.16 9.21 11.89
C ALA A 54 3.92 8.01 11.32
N VAL A 55 3.47 6.79 11.61
CA VAL A 55 4.05 5.55 11.06
C VAL A 55 3.50 5.24 9.66
N LEU A 56 2.19 5.29 9.46
CA LEU A 56 1.56 4.81 8.23
C LEU A 56 1.69 5.79 7.05
N ALA A 57 1.63 7.10 7.32
CA ALA A 57 1.62 8.09 6.25
C ALA A 57 2.91 8.09 5.38
N PRO A 58 4.12 7.97 5.95
CA PRO A 58 5.34 7.79 5.16
C PRO A 58 5.32 6.55 4.27
N ASP A 59 4.81 5.43 4.77
CA ASP A 59 4.74 4.18 4.01
C ASP A 59 3.76 4.30 2.83
N VAL A 60 2.58 4.87 3.05
CA VAL A 60 1.61 5.16 1.98
C VAL A 60 2.19 6.10 0.94
N ALA A 61 2.90 7.16 1.36
CA ALA A 61 3.56 8.08 0.44
C ALA A 61 4.64 7.38 -0.41
N ALA A 62 5.45 6.51 0.21
CA ALA A 62 6.47 5.74 -0.48
C ALA A 62 5.88 4.73 -1.47
N LEU A 63 4.76 4.08 -1.12
CA LEU A 63 4.02 3.20 -2.01
C LEU A 63 3.46 3.97 -3.21
N ALA A 64 2.77 5.07 -2.96
CA ALA A 64 2.18 5.93 -3.99
C ALA A 64 3.24 6.52 -4.93
N ALA A 65 4.41 6.89 -4.39
CA ALA A 65 5.51 7.45 -5.18
C ALA A 65 6.06 6.51 -6.26
N ARG A 66 5.76 5.21 -6.19
CA ARG A 66 6.16 4.20 -7.18
C ARG A 66 5.20 4.08 -8.37
N LEU A 67 4.00 4.64 -8.25
CA LEU A 67 3.03 4.65 -9.34
C LEU A 67 3.34 5.79 -10.33
N PRO A 68 2.85 5.72 -11.58
CA PRO A 68 2.97 6.81 -12.55
C PRO A 68 2.46 8.14 -12.01
N GLU A 69 3.03 9.25 -12.49
CA GLU A 69 2.70 10.60 -11.97
C GLU A 69 1.21 10.95 -12.15
N ASP A 70 0.62 10.54 -13.27
CA ASP A 70 -0.78 10.81 -13.63
C ASP A 70 -1.77 9.76 -13.11
N ASP A 71 -1.30 8.80 -12.29
CA ASP A 71 -2.15 7.74 -11.77
C ASP A 71 -3.12 8.25 -10.69
N VAL A 72 -4.41 7.97 -10.85
CA VAL A 72 -5.45 8.43 -9.92
C VAL A 72 -5.24 7.90 -8.50
N PRO A 73 -4.99 6.59 -8.28
CA PRO A 73 -4.61 6.06 -6.97
C PRO A 73 -3.45 6.80 -6.30
N ARG A 74 -2.39 7.15 -7.06
CA ARG A 74 -1.27 7.97 -6.55
C ARG A 74 -1.76 9.31 -6.03
N TYR A 75 -2.51 10.05 -6.83
CA TYR A 75 -3.00 11.38 -6.46
C TYR A 75 -3.87 11.32 -5.19
N CYS A 76 -4.82 10.38 -5.15
CA CYS A 76 -5.70 10.20 -3.99
C CYS A 76 -4.92 9.89 -2.71
N ALA A 77 -3.97 8.94 -2.76
CA ALA A 77 -3.19 8.56 -1.60
C ALA A 77 -2.32 9.72 -1.07
N LEU A 78 -1.64 10.46 -1.96
CA LEU A 78 -0.81 11.60 -1.57
C LEU A 78 -1.64 12.76 -1.02
N ALA A 79 -2.83 13.01 -1.56
CA ALA A 79 -3.76 13.99 -1.03
C ALA A 79 -4.18 13.64 0.41
N CYS A 80 -4.52 12.36 0.68
CA CYS A 80 -4.85 11.89 2.02
C CYS A 80 -3.66 12.01 3.00
N VAL A 81 -2.43 11.73 2.57
CA VAL A 81 -1.22 11.95 3.37
C VAL A 81 -1.07 13.44 3.73
N GLY A 82 -1.22 14.33 2.75
CA GLY A 82 -1.16 15.77 2.96
C GLY A 82 -2.23 16.27 3.95
N GLU A 83 -3.46 15.79 3.80
CA GLU A 83 -4.58 16.13 4.69
C GLU A 83 -4.35 15.63 6.13
N ALA A 84 -3.87 14.40 6.28
CA ALA A 84 -3.50 13.85 7.59
C ALA A 84 -2.42 14.72 8.26
N GLY A 85 -1.38 15.09 7.51
CA GLY A 85 -0.34 16.01 7.98
C GLY A 85 -0.88 17.38 8.39
N GLY A 86 -1.82 17.94 7.62
CA GLY A 86 -2.52 19.18 7.96
C GLY A 86 -3.26 19.10 9.30
N LYS A 87 -4.01 18.02 9.52
CA LYS A 87 -4.73 17.77 10.78
C LYS A 87 -3.78 17.58 11.97
N LEU A 88 -2.65 16.90 11.76
CA LEU A 88 -1.63 16.73 12.81
C LEU A 88 -1.03 18.07 13.25
N ARG A 89 -0.82 19.01 12.32
CA ARG A 89 -0.32 20.36 12.59
C ARG A 89 -1.36 21.28 13.24
N ALA A 90 -2.62 21.21 12.81
CA ALA A 90 -3.67 22.08 13.33
C ALA A 90 -3.98 21.83 14.82
N GLY A 91 -3.86 20.57 15.27
CA GLY A 91 -4.15 20.20 16.66
C GLY A 91 -5.65 20.27 17.03
N PRO A 92 -6.01 19.92 18.28
CA PRO A 92 -7.37 20.05 18.77
C PRO A 92 -7.75 21.52 19.00
N GLY A 93 -9.03 21.85 18.77
CA GLY A 93 -9.59 23.13 19.24
C GLY A 93 -9.86 23.12 20.75
N THR A 94 -10.34 24.25 21.28
CA THR A 94 -10.62 24.39 22.72
C THR A 94 -11.90 23.67 23.14
N GLY A 95 -11.84 22.93 24.25
CA GLY A 95 -13.00 22.30 24.89
C GLY A 95 -13.24 20.84 24.48
N LYS A 96 -14.11 20.16 25.25
CA LYS A 96 -14.33 18.71 25.14
C LYS A 96 -14.85 18.28 23.77
N ASP A 97 -15.86 18.96 23.24
CA ASP A 97 -16.42 18.58 21.93
C ASP A 97 -15.42 18.79 20.78
N ALA A 98 -14.56 19.80 20.91
CA ALA A 98 -13.50 20.04 19.94
C ALA A 98 -12.45 18.92 19.95
N ALA A 99 -12.09 18.42 21.15
CA ALA A 99 -11.20 17.28 21.30
C ALA A 99 -11.81 15.99 20.68
N VAL A 100 -13.09 15.70 20.95
CA VAL A 100 -13.78 14.53 20.36
C VAL A 100 -13.83 14.62 18.83
N ARG A 101 -14.20 15.80 18.30
CA ARG A 101 -14.21 16.03 16.84
C ARG A 101 -12.82 15.89 16.24
N TYR A 102 -11.78 16.35 16.94
CA TYR A 102 -10.39 16.22 16.50
C TYR A 102 -9.96 14.75 16.44
N ALA A 103 -10.17 13.98 17.51
CA ALA A 103 -9.87 12.56 17.55
C ALA A 103 -10.57 11.79 16.42
N ARG A 104 -11.86 12.04 16.19
CA ARG A 104 -12.62 11.42 15.08
C ARG A 104 -12.09 11.83 13.70
N LYS A 105 -11.62 13.07 13.51
CA LYS A 105 -10.98 13.50 12.26
C LYS A 105 -9.67 12.75 12.01
N LEU A 106 -8.86 12.54 13.05
CA LEU A 106 -7.65 11.73 12.95
C LEU A 106 -7.99 10.27 12.63
N ALA A 107 -8.97 9.68 13.34
CA ALA A 107 -9.42 8.31 13.09
C ALA A 107 -9.89 8.09 11.64
N ARG A 108 -10.68 9.02 11.07
CA ARG A 108 -11.08 8.93 9.65
C ARG A 108 -9.90 9.00 8.69
N SER A 109 -8.91 9.84 9.01
CA SER A 109 -7.70 9.96 8.18
C SER A 109 -6.87 8.68 8.24
N LEU A 110 -6.77 8.07 9.43
CA LEU A 110 -6.10 6.80 9.61
C LEU A 110 -6.82 5.68 8.86
N ALA A 111 -8.15 5.60 8.94
CA ALA A 111 -8.94 4.62 8.20
C ALA A 111 -8.68 4.70 6.69
N ALA A 112 -8.75 5.91 6.12
CA ALA A 112 -8.49 6.13 4.71
C ALA A 112 -7.05 5.76 4.31
N LEU A 113 -6.06 6.09 5.15
CA LEU A 113 -4.68 5.67 4.89
C LEU A 113 -4.49 4.15 4.98
N CYS A 114 -5.20 3.46 5.87
CA CYS A 114 -5.21 2.00 5.90
C CYS A 114 -5.77 1.43 4.59
N ASP A 115 -6.88 1.98 4.08
CA ASP A 115 -7.48 1.55 2.81
C ASP A 115 -6.53 1.79 1.62
N HIS A 116 -5.86 2.93 1.60
CA HIS A 116 -4.83 3.22 0.60
C HIS A 116 -3.63 2.28 0.72
N TYR A 117 -3.14 2.01 1.94
CA TYR A 117 -2.03 1.08 2.15
C TYR A 117 -2.36 -0.30 1.58
N ASP A 118 -3.50 -0.87 1.98
CA ASP A 118 -3.94 -2.19 1.52
C ASP A 118 -4.08 -2.22 -0.01
N SER A 119 -4.74 -1.22 -0.60
CA SER A 119 -4.94 -1.12 -2.05
C SER A 119 -3.61 -1.02 -2.82
N LEU A 120 -2.70 -0.17 -2.35
CA LEU A 120 -1.40 0.04 -3.00
C LEU A 120 -0.48 -1.17 -2.84
N THR A 121 -0.55 -1.89 -1.70
CA THR A 121 0.17 -3.16 -1.54
C THR A 121 -0.37 -4.25 -2.45
N ALA A 122 -1.69 -4.37 -2.59
CA ALA A 122 -2.29 -5.33 -3.51
C ALA A 122 -1.90 -5.06 -4.98
N GLN A 123 -1.86 -3.79 -5.39
CA GLN A 123 -1.41 -3.41 -6.73
C GLN A 123 0.06 -3.71 -7.00
N ARG A 124 0.92 -3.64 -5.96
CA ARG A 124 2.33 -4.06 -6.08
C ARG A 124 2.50 -5.56 -6.26
N ASP A 125 1.62 -6.34 -5.66
CA ASP A 125 1.68 -7.80 -5.71
C ASP A 125 1.04 -8.35 -6.99
N GLU A 126 0.22 -7.55 -7.68
CA GLU A 126 -0.29 -7.90 -8.99
C GLU A 126 0.87 -7.90 -10.02
N PRO A 127 1.13 -9.03 -10.71
CA PRO A 127 2.29 -9.13 -11.59
C PRO A 127 2.12 -8.18 -12.77
N ASP A 128 3.03 -7.22 -12.92
CA ASP A 128 3.09 -6.40 -14.12
C ASP A 128 3.31 -7.28 -15.36
N PRO A 129 2.83 -6.87 -16.55
CA PRO A 129 2.96 -7.68 -17.77
C PRO A 129 4.41 -8.08 -18.08
N GLY A 130 5.37 -7.21 -17.78
CA GLY A 130 6.80 -7.47 -17.99
C GLY A 130 7.34 -8.55 -17.07
N THR A 131 7.01 -8.50 -15.78
CA THR A 131 7.37 -9.55 -14.81
C THR A 131 6.68 -10.87 -15.13
N ALA A 132 5.39 -10.84 -15.49
CA ALA A 132 4.66 -12.04 -15.91
C ALA A 132 5.28 -12.67 -17.17
N TYR A 133 5.66 -11.84 -18.15
CA TYR A 133 6.33 -12.29 -19.37
C TYR A 133 7.72 -12.87 -19.08
N ARG A 134 8.51 -12.23 -18.21
CA ARG A 134 9.84 -12.72 -17.83
C ARG A 134 9.76 -14.11 -17.19
N ARG A 135 8.83 -14.33 -16.26
CA ARG A 135 8.59 -15.65 -15.64
C ARG A 135 8.21 -16.72 -16.67
N LEU A 136 7.37 -16.37 -17.64
CA LEU A 136 7.01 -17.26 -18.75
C LEU A 136 8.25 -17.66 -19.57
N LEU A 137 9.13 -16.70 -19.89
CA LEU A 137 10.37 -16.96 -20.61
C LEU A 137 11.37 -17.80 -19.80
N GLU A 138 11.57 -17.46 -18.52
CA GLU A 138 12.45 -18.20 -17.60
C GLU A 138 12.01 -19.67 -17.48
N HIS A 139 10.70 -19.92 -17.33
CA HIS A 139 10.16 -21.28 -17.33
C HIS A 139 10.38 -21.98 -18.67
N GLY A 140 10.08 -21.30 -19.79
CA GLY A 140 10.28 -21.85 -21.12
C GLY A 140 11.73 -22.25 -21.39
N ALA A 141 12.70 -21.50 -20.85
CA ALA A 141 14.12 -21.81 -20.96
C ALA A 141 14.57 -22.96 -20.05
N ALA A 142 13.86 -23.24 -18.95
CA ALA A 142 14.22 -24.28 -17.97
C ALA A 142 13.47 -25.60 -18.18
N CYS A 143 12.26 -25.57 -18.75
CA CYS A 143 11.38 -26.73 -18.85
C CYS A 143 11.70 -27.60 -20.08
N GLY A 144 11.96 -28.90 -19.86
CA GLY A 144 12.21 -29.86 -20.94
C GLY A 144 11.05 -29.98 -21.93
N SER A 145 9.81 -30.05 -21.44
CA SER A 145 8.61 -30.12 -22.28
C SER A 145 8.42 -28.88 -23.13
N CYS A 146 8.69 -27.69 -22.56
CA CYS A 146 8.54 -26.44 -23.31
C CYS A 146 9.62 -26.25 -24.37
N ARG A 147 10.83 -26.79 -24.15
CA ARG A 147 11.95 -26.74 -25.11
C ARG A 147 11.94 -27.89 -26.11
N ALA A 148 11.07 -28.88 -25.95
CA ALA A 148 10.99 -29.98 -26.88
C ALA A 148 10.69 -29.44 -28.29
N VAL A 149 11.49 -29.86 -29.26
CA VAL A 149 11.32 -29.54 -30.67
C VAL A 149 11.10 -30.82 -31.46
N ASP A 150 10.33 -30.75 -32.54
CA ASP A 150 10.12 -31.84 -33.48
C ASP A 150 11.31 -31.97 -34.45
N GLU A 151 11.23 -32.94 -35.37
CA GLU A 151 12.26 -33.21 -36.38
C GLU A 151 12.50 -32.02 -37.32
N MET A 152 11.54 -31.09 -37.42
CA MET A 152 11.63 -29.87 -38.22
C MET A 152 12.17 -28.68 -37.41
N GLY A 153 12.53 -28.89 -36.13
CA GLY A 153 13.00 -27.84 -35.22
C GLY A 153 11.90 -26.91 -34.71
N SER A 154 10.63 -27.23 -34.97
CA SER A 154 9.48 -26.49 -34.42
C SER A 154 9.17 -26.96 -33.01
N ASN A 155 8.52 -26.12 -32.20
CA ASN A 155 8.10 -26.54 -30.87
C ASN A 155 7.19 -27.78 -30.97
N ALA A 156 7.54 -28.86 -30.27
CA ALA A 156 6.84 -30.14 -30.35
C ALA A 156 5.41 -30.11 -29.77
N GLY A 157 4.96 -28.97 -29.21
CA GLY A 157 3.59 -28.79 -28.73
C GLY A 157 3.25 -29.62 -27.50
N VAL A 158 4.26 -30.13 -26.78
CA VAL A 158 4.06 -30.92 -25.57
C VAL A 158 3.40 -30.03 -24.51
N SER A 159 2.28 -30.50 -23.96
CA SER A 159 1.53 -29.74 -22.96
C SER A 159 2.36 -29.52 -21.69
N CYS A 160 2.22 -28.34 -21.11
CA CYS A 160 2.88 -27.98 -19.87
C CYS A 160 1.97 -27.08 -19.05
N GLY A 161 1.31 -27.64 -18.03
CA GLY A 161 0.35 -26.91 -17.22
C GLY A 161 0.93 -25.65 -16.54
N THR A 162 2.22 -25.66 -16.17
CA THR A 162 2.90 -24.48 -15.61
C THR A 162 3.07 -23.37 -16.65
N ARG A 163 3.42 -23.72 -17.90
CA ARG A 163 3.48 -22.74 -19.00
C ARG A 163 2.10 -22.13 -19.27
N ASP A 164 1.05 -22.95 -19.25
CA ASP A 164 -0.33 -22.47 -19.47
C ASP A 164 -0.75 -21.48 -18.37
N GLN A 165 -0.49 -21.80 -17.10
CA GLN A 165 -0.73 -20.91 -15.97
C GLN A 165 0.04 -19.58 -16.08
N LEU A 166 1.32 -19.63 -16.45
CA LEU A 166 2.15 -18.44 -16.63
C LEU A 166 1.68 -17.59 -17.82
N HIS A 167 1.24 -18.24 -18.90
CA HIS A 167 0.69 -17.55 -20.07
C HIS A 167 -0.66 -16.89 -19.77
N ASP A 168 -1.52 -17.54 -18.96
CA ASP A 168 -2.76 -16.95 -18.47
C ASP A 168 -2.49 -15.75 -17.54
N ALA A 169 -1.51 -15.87 -16.63
CA ALA A 169 -1.09 -14.77 -15.77
C ALA A 169 -0.59 -13.57 -16.58
N TYR A 170 0.25 -13.80 -17.60
CA TYR A 170 0.70 -12.77 -18.53
C TYR A 170 -0.47 -12.13 -19.31
N ARG A 171 -1.39 -12.94 -19.83
CA ARG A 171 -2.59 -12.42 -20.53
C ARG A 171 -3.46 -11.58 -19.62
N LYS A 172 -3.66 -12.00 -18.36
CA LYS A 172 -4.43 -11.25 -17.36
C LYS A 172 -3.76 -9.90 -17.07
N ALA A 173 -2.45 -9.92 -16.77
CA ALA A 173 -1.67 -8.70 -16.51
C ALA A 173 -1.73 -7.73 -17.70
N ARG A 174 -1.56 -8.24 -18.93
CA ARG A 174 -1.59 -7.40 -20.14
C ARG A 174 -2.96 -6.77 -20.36
N ARG A 175 -4.06 -7.50 -20.09
CA ARG A 175 -5.42 -6.93 -20.16
C ARG A 175 -5.63 -5.82 -19.14
N ALA A 176 -5.23 -6.05 -17.88
CA ALA A 176 -5.34 -5.06 -16.81
C ALA A 176 -4.57 -3.78 -17.14
N ALA A 177 -3.36 -3.90 -17.69
CA ALA A 177 -2.54 -2.76 -18.13
C ALA A 177 -3.09 -2.02 -19.36
N SER A 178 -4.04 -2.60 -20.11
CA SER A 178 -4.65 -1.95 -21.28
C SER A 178 -5.93 -1.18 -20.92
N THR A 179 -6.43 -1.35 -19.70
CA THR A 179 -7.66 -0.74 -19.18
C THR A 179 -7.41 0.35 -18.13
N ALA A 180 -6.15 0.53 -17.71
CA ALA A 180 -5.68 1.59 -16.83
C ALA A 180 -5.18 2.77 -17.66
#